data_AF-A0A061D7R2-F1
#
_entry.id   AF-A0A061D7R2-F1
#
_cell.length_a   1.000
_cell.length_b   1.000
_cell.length_c   1.000
_cell.angle_alpha   90.00
_cell.angle_beta   90.00
_cell.angle_gamma   90.00
#
_symmetry.space_group_name_H-M   'P 1'
#
loop_
_entity.id
_entity.type
_entity.pdbx_description
1 polymer ?
#
loop_
_entity_poly.entity_id
_entity_poly.type
_entity_poly.pdbx_seq_one_letter_code
_entity_poly.pdbx_strand_id
1 'polypeptide(L)'
;MKRVFFALMCALTAQLCLAAGNGSTGSLRSDALIHTHGQAGARGWSAVHPCDRYSSWKRTTSRWDSFLRRNGMALCRKNYGADGNCLYNAIAGILKDYELTIQRVGITVKTLPAGISISLEDLHFSGEYYTVADLRRICAISFIGVDPNNLNALPFWEKDIFITKLEILSQVEGSSDYGDMRWGPSKFYQEILAGGDRVDIAKRVYNMLSQVRNPYTWGSYEDIDALAHVLNLDIMLFWNTDTKIQLFRGHRQPRERRSALLLYYTEMVHFDGAGLVSDITVSPPVPIRSMYSANTFPDFLRALST
;
A
#
# COMPACT_ATOMS: atom_id res chain seq x y z
N MET A 1 2.03 -14.72 -19.94
CA MET A 1 0.99 -14.96 -18.93
C MET A 1 1.10 -14.08 -17.68
N LYS A 2 2.31 -13.79 -17.14
CA LYS A 2 2.57 -12.93 -15.94
C LYS A 2 2.04 -11.48 -15.95
N ARG A 3 1.61 -10.92 -17.09
CA ARG A 3 1.06 -9.55 -17.20
C ARG A 3 -0.44 -9.49 -17.48
N VAL A 4 -1.06 -10.62 -17.81
CA VAL A 4 -2.47 -10.65 -18.24
C VAL A 4 -3.42 -10.71 -17.04
N PHE A 5 -3.05 -11.40 -15.95
CA PHE A 5 -3.87 -11.48 -14.74
C PHE A 5 -3.91 -10.16 -13.95
N PHE A 6 -2.77 -9.48 -13.80
CA PHE A 6 -2.72 -8.17 -13.12
C PHE A 6 -3.47 -7.09 -13.92
N ALA A 7 -3.41 -7.16 -15.26
CA ALA A 7 -4.20 -6.29 -16.12
C ALA A 7 -5.71 -6.60 -16.06
N LEU A 8 -6.11 -7.87 -15.88
CA LEU A 8 -7.53 -8.25 -15.75
C LEU A 8 -8.16 -7.73 -14.45
N MET A 9 -7.42 -7.76 -13.33
CA MET A 9 -7.91 -7.23 -12.04
C MET A 9 -7.97 -5.69 -12.01
N CYS A 10 -7.02 -4.99 -12.64
CA CYS A 10 -7.10 -3.53 -12.81
C CYS A 10 -8.13 -3.12 -13.88
N ALA A 11 -8.39 -3.94 -14.90
CA ALA A 11 -9.37 -3.62 -15.94
C ALA A 11 -10.81 -3.72 -15.44
N LEU A 12 -11.13 -4.70 -14.59
CA LEU A 12 -12.47 -4.81 -13.99
C LEU A 12 -12.84 -3.61 -13.10
N THR A 13 -11.86 -2.93 -12.50
CA THR A 13 -12.08 -1.69 -11.72
C THR A 13 -12.18 -0.44 -12.61
N ALA A 14 -11.49 -0.41 -13.76
CA ALA A 14 -11.49 0.75 -14.65
C ALA A 14 -12.72 0.83 -15.59
N GLN A 15 -13.37 -0.29 -15.88
CA GLN A 15 -14.47 -0.35 -16.87
C GLN A 15 -15.82 0.19 -16.39
N LEU A 16 -15.95 0.57 -15.11
CA LEU A 16 -17.16 1.17 -14.54
C LEU A 16 -17.17 2.72 -14.53
N CYS A 17 -16.10 3.40 -14.98
CA CYS A 17 -15.99 4.87 -14.86
C CYS A 17 -15.85 5.66 -16.18
N LEU A 18 -16.00 5.06 -17.36
CA LEU A 18 -15.84 5.79 -18.64
C LEU A 18 -17.13 5.85 -19.45
N ALA A 19 -18.04 6.71 -19.00
CA ALA A 19 -19.07 7.30 -19.85
C ALA A 19 -19.28 8.77 -19.43
N ALA A 20 -18.52 9.69 -20.05
CA ALA A 20 -18.91 11.05 -20.45
C ALA A 20 -17.70 11.98 -20.58
N GLY A 21 -17.65 12.74 -21.69
CA GLY A 21 -17.02 14.07 -21.72
C GLY A 21 -15.82 14.25 -22.65
N ASN A 22 -16.10 14.43 -23.95
CA ASN A 22 -15.21 15.10 -24.90
C ASN A 22 -15.08 16.60 -24.57
N GLY A 23 -13.87 17.18 -24.71
CA GLY A 23 -13.68 18.63 -24.60
C GLY A 23 -12.24 19.13 -24.74
N SER A 24 -11.87 19.50 -25.97
CA SER A 24 -10.92 20.54 -26.43
C SER A 24 -9.71 21.00 -25.58
N THR A 25 -8.53 20.75 -26.16
CA THR A 25 -7.36 21.63 -26.40
C THR A 25 -7.20 22.95 -25.63
N GLY A 26 -6.06 23.11 -24.97
CA GLY A 26 -5.52 24.39 -24.51
C GLY A 26 -4.04 24.27 -24.15
N SER A 27 -3.17 24.69 -25.07
CA SER A 27 -1.73 24.82 -24.89
C SER A 27 -1.42 25.93 -23.88
N LEU A 28 -0.67 25.63 -22.83
CA LEU A 28 0.03 26.64 -22.03
C LEU A 28 1.46 26.18 -21.76
N ARG A 29 2.40 26.81 -22.49
CA ARG A 29 3.79 26.94 -22.08
C ARG A 29 3.81 27.63 -20.73
N SER A 30 4.52 27.08 -19.76
CA SER A 30 5.04 27.84 -18.64
C SER A 30 6.54 27.64 -18.56
N ASP A 31 7.25 28.74 -18.86
CA ASP A 31 8.64 28.92 -18.56
C ASP A 31 8.80 28.97 -17.03
N ALA A 32 9.26 27.88 -16.44
CA ALA A 32 9.76 27.86 -15.07
C ALA A 32 11.24 27.50 -15.11
N LEU A 33 12.07 28.49 -14.77
CA LEU A 33 13.50 28.40 -14.60
C LEU A 33 13.86 27.20 -13.70
N ILE A 34 14.40 26.16 -14.34
CA ILE A 34 15.15 25.11 -13.67
C ILE A 34 16.43 25.76 -13.17
N HIS A 35 16.53 26.01 -11.85
CA HIS A 35 17.83 26.18 -11.23
C HIS A 35 18.58 24.85 -11.36
N THR A 36 19.38 24.74 -12.42
CA THR A 36 20.38 23.71 -12.58
C THR A 36 21.40 23.90 -11.47
N HIS A 37 21.26 23.14 -10.38
CA HIS A 37 22.35 22.98 -9.43
C HIS A 37 23.54 22.41 -10.20
N GLY A 38 24.59 23.23 -10.30
CA GLY A 38 25.81 22.93 -11.01
C GLY A 38 26.45 21.62 -10.55
N GLN A 39 26.93 20.88 -11.55
CA GLN A 39 27.99 19.87 -11.49
C GLN A 39 28.27 19.26 -10.10
N ALA A 40 27.49 18.24 -9.74
CA ALA A 40 27.85 17.36 -8.64
C ALA A 40 28.94 16.37 -9.12
N GLY A 41 30.20 16.74 -8.91
CA GLY A 41 31.31 15.78 -8.89
C GLY A 41 30.98 14.64 -7.92
N ALA A 42 31.50 13.44 -8.16
CA ALA A 42 31.19 12.23 -7.39
C ALA A 42 31.46 12.44 -5.88
N ARG A 43 30.43 12.86 -5.14
CA ARG A 43 30.49 13.02 -3.68
C ARG A 43 30.45 11.63 -3.08
N GLY A 44 31.62 11.15 -2.66
CA GLY A 44 31.72 9.96 -1.82
C GLY A 44 30.87 10.14 -0.55
N TRP A 45 30.38 9.04 0.00
CA TRP A 45 29.83 9.08 1.35
C TRP A 45 30.92 9.59 2.31
N SER A 46 30.52 10.22 3.42
CA SER A 46 31.40 10.24 4.59
C SER A 46 31.85 8.80 4.92
N ALA A 47 32.93 8.61 5.69
CA ALA A 47 33.43 7.28 6.07
C ALA A 47 32.34 6.33 6.66
N VAL A 48 31.24 6.89 7.18
CA VAL A 48 30.07 6.17 7.70
C VAL A 48 28.88 6.30 6.75
N HIS A 49 28.19 5.18 6.48
CA HIS A 49 26.95 5.18 5.69
C HIS A 49 25.82 5.87 6.48
N PRO A 50 25.01 6.77 5.87
CA PRO A 50 23.94 7.54 6.50
C PRO A 50 22.92 6.70 7.26
N CYS A 51 22.55 5.52 6.76
CA CYS A 51 21.64 4.63 7.50
C CYS A 51 22.24 4.15 8.83
N ASP A 52 23.56 3.95 8.91
CA ASP A 52 24.21 3.43 10.12
C ASP A 52 24.28 4.45 11.25
N ARG A 53 23.98 5.72 10.95
CA ARG A 53 23.85 6.77 11.95
C ARG A 53 22.61 6.59 12.83
N TYR A 54 21.70 5.68 12.46
CA TYR A 54 20.44 5.43 13.15
C TYR A 54 20.32 3.95 13.53
N SER A 55 20.26 3.65 14.82
CA SER A 55 20.38 2.28 15.35
C SER A 55 19.30 1.30 14.86
N SER A 56 18.07 1.78 14.68
CA SER A 56 16.93 0.98 14.22
C SER A 56 16.86 0.83 12.69
N TRP A 57 17.74 1.49 11.95
CA TRP A 57 17.74 1.50 10.49
C TRP A 57 18.89 0.66 9.96
N LYS A 58 18.64 0.03 8.82
CA LYS A 58 19.62 -0.78 8.09
C LYS A 58 19.77 -0.26 6.68
N ARG A 59 20.93 -0.53 6.10
CA ARG A 59 21.19 -0.29 4.69
C ARG A 59 20.26 -1.15 3.82
N THR A 60 19.95 -0.67 2.64
CA THR A 60 19.22 -1.43 1.60
C THR A 60 20.24 -2.11 0.67
N THR A 61 20.00 -2.10 -0.65
CA THR A 61 20.94 -2.67 -1.62
C THR A 61 21.89 -1.61 -2.14
N SER A 62 23.10 -2.02 -2.51
CA SER A 62 24.10 -1.15 -3.15
C SER A 62 23.59 -0.52 -4.47
N ARG A 63 22.55 -1.11 -5.06
CA ARG A 63 21.87 -0.57 -6.24
C ARG A 63 21.11 0.73 -5.91
N TRP A 64 20.33 0.75 -4.82
CA TRP A 64 19.68 1.97 -4.33
C TRP A 64 20.70 3.03 -3.93
N ASP A 65 21.77 2.62 -3.25
CA ASP A 65 22.89 3.50 -2.89
C ASP A 65 23.59 4.13 -4.09
N SER A 66 23.63 3.44 -5.23
CA SER A 66 24.22 3.97 -6.46
C SER A 66 23.25 4.90 -7.18
N PHE A 67 21.97 4.57 -7.14
CA PHE A 67 20.89 5.33 -7.78
C PHE A 67 20.63 6.69 -7.09
N LEU A 68 20.48 6.69 -5.77
CA LEU A 68 20.08 7.88 -5.01
C LEU A 68 21.24 8.83 -4.68
N ARG A 69 22.48 8.33 -4.64
CA ARG A 69 23.65 9.14 -4.30
C ARG A 69 23.87 10.32 -5.24
N ARG A 70 23.50 10.17 -6.52
CA ARG A 70 23.55 11.28 -7.50
C ARG A 70 22.64 12.44 -7.13
N ASN A 71 21.58 12.18 -6.36
CA ASN A 71 20.65 13.16 -5.84
C ASN A 71 20.95 13.53 -4.37
N GLY A 72 22.11 13.15 -3.85
CA GLY A 72 22.48 13.42 -2.45
C GLY A 72 21.62 12.67 -1.43
N MET A 73 21.04 11.52 -1.81
CA MET A 73 20.09 10.76 -1.00
C MET A 73 20.54 9.33 -0.72
N ALA A 74 19.94 8.72 0.30
CA ALA A 74 20.08 7.31 0.63
C ALA A 74 18.73 6.68 1.00
N LEU A 75 18.57 5.39 0.68
CA LEU A 75 17.41 4.59 1.11
C LEU A 75 17.82 3.65 2.23
N CYS A 76 17.12 3.75 3.35
CA CYS A 76 17.27 2.91 4.52
C CYS A 76 15.99 2.08 4.70
N ARG A 77 16.10 0.96 5.41
CA ARG A 77 14.96 0.14 5.80
C ARG A 77 14.91 -0.06 7.31
N LYS A 78 13.71 -0.13 7.87
CA LYS A 78 13.46 -0.43 9.29
C LYS A 78 12.49 -1.60 9.40
N ASN A 79 12.89 -2.59 10.17
CA ASN A 79 12.06 -3.76 10.44
C ASN A 79 11.08 -3.46 11.57
N TYR A 80 9.80 -3.78 11.36
CA TYR A 80 8.73 -3.60 12.35
C TYR A 80 8.14 -4.93 12.85
N GLY A 81 8.68 -6.07 12.41
CA GLY A 81 8.21 -7.41 12.80
C GLY A 81 8.15 -8.38 11.62
N ALA A 82 8.45 -9.66 11.89
CA ALA A 82 8.53 -10.73 10.90
C ALA A 82 7.70 -11.97 11.31
N ASP A 83 6.43 -11.76 11.66
CA ASP A 83 5.48 -12.76 12.17
C ASP A 83 4.41 -13.19 11.15
N GLY A 84 4.64 -12.92 9.86
CA GLY A 84 3.64 -13.06 8.80
C GLY A 84 2.70 -11.86 8.65
N ASN A 85 2.83 -10.83 9.51
CA ASN A 85 2.11 -9.56 9.41
C ASN A 85 3.02 -8.39 8.99
N CYS A 86 4.19 -8.66 8.41
CA CYS A 86 5.22 -7.66 8.14
C CYS A 86 4.72 -6.40 7.39
N LEU A 87 3.82 -6.56 6.42
CA LEU A 87 3.17 -5.42 5.74
C LEU A 87 2.44 -4.51 6.74
N TYR A 88 1.53 -5.09 7.51
CA TYR A 88 0.70 -4.35 8.46
C TYR A 88 1.54 -3.77 9.61
N ASN A 89 2.56 -4.51 10.07
CA ASN A 89 3.52 -4.02 11.05
C ASN A 89 4.28 -2.80 10.53
N ALA A 90 4.74 -2.82 9.28
CA ALA A 90 5.45 -1.69 8.68
C ALA A 90 4.54 -0.45 8.57
N ILE A 91 3.31 -0.62 8.07
CA ILE A 91 2.36 0.50 7.94
C ILE A 91 1.98 1.05 9.32
N ALA A 92 1.53 0.21 10.25
CA ALA A 92 1.16 0.63 11.60
C ALA A 92 2.33 1.28 12.34
N GLY A 93 3.53 0.71 12.19
CA GLY A 93 4.77 1.21 12.77
C GLY A 93 5.17 2.58 12.24
N ILE A 94 5.08 2.82 10.92
CA ILE A 94 5.35 4.13 10.33
C ILE A 94 4.31 5.16 10.81
N LEU A 95 3.01 4.82 10.78
CA LEU A 95 1.97 5.75 11.24
C LEU A 95 2.20 6.16 12.70
N LYS A 96 2.60 5.19 13.55
CA LYS A 96 2.93 5.44 14.95
C LYS A 96 4.19 6.28 15.14
N ASP A 97 5.27 5.98 14.40
CA ASP A 97 6.53 6.75 14.46
C ASP A 97 6.31 8.24 14.09
N TYR A 98 5.25 8.55 13.34
CA TYR A 98 4.86 9.89 12.91
C TYR A 98 3.71 10.51 13.73
N GLU A 99 3.31 9.88 14.83
CA GLU A 99 2.23 10.35 15.70
C GLU A 99 0.91 10.62 14.94
N LEU A 100 0.64 9.77 13.95
CA LEU A 100 -0.58 9.81 13.15
C LEU A 100 -1.64 8.92 13.78
N THR A 101 -2.41 9.54 14.66
CA THR A 101 -3.54 8.90 15.32
C THR A 101 -4.64 8.54 14.32
N ILE A 102 -5.51 7.62 14.71
CA ILE A 102 -6.69 7.21 13.92
C ILE A 102 -7.55 8.42 13.56
N GLN A 103 -7.71 9.38 14.48
CA GLN A 103 -8.48 10.61 14.22
C GLN A 103 -7.79 11.53 13.21
N ARG A 104 -6.44 11.58 13.20
CA ARG A 104 -5.68 12.45 12.29
C ARG A 104 -5.61 11.92 10.87
N VAL A 105 -5.40 10.61 10.73
CA VAL A 105 -5.45 9.96 9.41
C VAL A 105 -6.90 9.95 8.95
N GLY A 106 -7.78 9.41 9.81
CA GLY A 106 -9.22 9.27 9.59
C GLY A 106 -9.55 8.43 8.35
N ILE A 107 -10.70 7.78 8.36
CA ILE A 107 -11.28 7.28 7.11
C ILE A 107 -12.10 8.43 6.54
N THR A 108 -11.53 9.16 5.58
CA THR A 108 -12.09 10.43 5.06
C THR A 108 -12.64 10.31 3.64
N VAL A 109 -12.57 9.12 3.05
CA VAL A 109 -12.95 8.88 1.66
C VAL A 109 -14.45 8.67 1.55
N LYS A 110 -15.14 9.65 0.95
CA LYS A 110 -16.61 9.66 0.79
C LYS A 110 -17.14 8.86 -0.41
N THR A 111 -16.23 8.27 -1.17
CA THR A 111 -16.45 7.66 -2.48
C THR A 111 -16.16 6.16 -2.48
N LEU A 112 -15.89 5.59 -1.30
CA LEU A 112 -15.89 4.14 -1.14
C LEU A 112 -17.30 3.61 -1.44
N PRO A 113 -17.41 2.38 -1.99
CA PRO A 113 -18.69 1.69 -2.08
C PRO A 113 -19.44 1.73 -0.74
N ALA A 114 -20.76 1.91 -0.78
CA ALA A 114 -21.56 2.12 0.43
C ALA A 114 -21.40 0.99 1.45
N GLY A 115 -21.34 -0.27 0.99
CA GLY A 115 -21.06 -1.42 1.85
C GLY A 115 -19.73 -1.30 2.61
N ILE A 116 -18.67 -0.81 1.95
CA ILE A 116 -17.37 -0.58 2.57
C ILE A 116 -17.42 0.62 3.52
N SER A 117 -17.97 1.77 3.08
CA SER A 117 -18.01 3.00 3.89
C SER A 117 -18.73 2.79 5.21
N ILE A 118 -19.94 2.23 5.18
CA ILE A 118 -20.76 1.97 6.38
C ILE A 118 -20.06 0.97 7.30
N SER A 119 -19.43 -0.07 6.73
CA SER A 119 -18.68 -1.06 7.51
C SER A 119 -17.48 -0.46 8.25
N LEU A 120 -16.80 0.50 7.62
CA LEU A 120 -15.64 1.18 8.20
C LEU A 120 -16.04 2.24 9.23
N GLU A 121 -17.17 2.92 9.04
CA GLU A 121 -17.74 3.88 10.00
C GLU A 121 -18.14 3.20 11.32
N ASP A 122 -18.71 2.00 11.24
CA ASP A 122 -19.10 1.19 12.41
C ASP A 122 -17.91 0.43 13.03
N LEU A 123 -16.71 0.52 12.43
CA LEU A 123 -15.55 -0.18 12.95
C LEU A 123 -14.96 0.55 14.16
N HIS A 124 -15.11 -0.05 15.34
CA HIS A 124 -14.49 0.48 16.55
C HIS A 124 -13.01 0.10 16.64
N PHE A 125 -12.17 1.14 16.74
CA PHE A 125 -10.74 1.01 17.01
C PHE A 125 -10.48 1.23 18.50
N SER A 126 -9.79 0.29 19.15
CA SER A 126 -9.64 0.26 20.62
C SER A 126 -8.45 1.09 21.14
N GLY A 127 -7.83 1.93 20.32
CA GLY A 127 -6.61 2.67 20.66
C GLY A 127 -6.41 3.96 19.87
N GLU A 128 -5.31 4.65 20.17
CA GLU A 128 -4.96 5.91 19.51
C GLU A 128 -4.40 5.71 18.09
N TYR A 129 -3.69 4.61 17.86
CA TYR A 129 -3.01 4.29 16.60
C TYR A 129 -3.59 3.02 15.99
N TYR A 130 -3.56 2.94 14.66
CA TYR A 130 -3.91 1.70 13.96
C TYR A 130 -2.98 0.56 14.38
N THR A 131 -3.58 -0.56 14.72
CA THR A 131 -2.90 -1.83 15.00
C THR A 131 -2.92 -2.74 13.77
N VAL A 132 -2.15 -3.82 13.82
CA VAL A 132 -2.20 -4.89 12.79
C VAL A 132 -3.62 -5.44 12.63
N ALA A 133 -4.34 -5.63 13.74
CA ALA A 133 -5.72 -6.11 13.71
C ALA A 133 -6.64 -5.14 12.97
N ASP A 134 -6.45 -3.84 13.17
CA ASP A 134 -7.24 -2.80 12.51
C ASP A 134 -7.00 -2.82 10.99
N LEU A 135 -5.74 -2.81 10.58
CA LEU A 135 -5.38 -2.80 9.17
C LEU A 135 -5.86 -4.07 8.46
N ARG A 136 -5.74 -5.24 9.09
CA ARG A 136 -6.26 -6.50 8.54
C ARG A 136 -7.78 -6.50 8.41
N ARG A 137 -8.51 -5.93 9.37
CA ARG A 137 -9.97 -5.79 9.29
C ARG A 137 -10.37 -4.87 8.13
N ILE A 138 -9.68 -3.74 7.96
CA ILE A 138 -9.89 -2.83 6.82
C ILE A 138 -9.70 -3.58 5.50
N CYS A 139 -8.59 -4.31 5.34
CA CYS A 139 -8.31 -5.09 4.14
C CYS A 139 -9.34 -6.20 3.91
N ALA A 140 -9.78 -6.91 4.95
CA ALA A 140 -10.82 -7.93 4.84
C ALA A 140 -12.15 -7.33 4.36
N ILE A 141 -12.56 -6.17 4.90
CA ILE A 141 -13.74 -5.42 4.44
C ILE A 141 -13.57 -5.02 2.98
N SER A 142 -12.41 -4.49 2.57
CA SER A 142 -12.14 -4.11 1.18
C SER A 142 -12.13 -5.31 0.23
N PHE A 143 -11.65 -6.47 0.68
CA PHE A 143 -11.69 -7.71 -0.10
C PHE A 143 -13.13 -8.17 -0.32
N ILE A 144 -13.92 -8.28 0.74
CA ILE A 144 -15.30 -8.77 0.71
C ILE A 144 -16.27 -7.74 0.10
N GLY A 145 -15.97 -6.45 0.24
CA GLY A 145 -16.86 -5.34 -0.13
C GLY A 145 -17.82 -4.90 0.99
N VAL A 146 -17.79 -5.56 2.15
CA VAL A 146 -18.59 -5.25 3.34
C VAL A 146 -17.99 -5.96 4.57
N ASP A 147 -18.26 -5.46 5.77
CA ASP A 147 -18.19 -6.29 6.99
C ASP A 147 -19.43 -7.19 7.03
N PRO A 148 -19.29 -8.51 6.86
CA PRO A 148 -20.42 -9.42 6.79
C PRO A 148 -21.15 -9.60 8.13
N ASN A 149 -20.62 -9.03 9.22
CA ASN A 149 -21.28 -8.97 10.53
C ASN A 149 -22.07 -7.66 10.73
N ASN A 150 -21.88 -6.66 9.87
CA ASN A 150 -22.59 -5.40 9.94
C ASN A 150 -23.93 -5.48 9.19
N LEU A 151 -25.02 -5.62 9.96
CA LEU A 151 -26.38 -5.69 9.41
C LEU A 151 -26.82 -4.43 8.66
N ASN A 152 -26.27 -3.26 9.02
CA ASN A 152 -26.59 -1.98 8.36
C ASN A 152 -25.91 -1.86 6.99
N ALA A 153 -24.72 -2.46 6.84
CA ALA A 153 -23.94 -2.40 5.61
C ALA A 153 -24.32 -3.50 4.59
N LEU A 154 -24.78 -4.67 5.07
CA LEU A 154 -25.14 -5.83 4.24
C LEU A 154 -26.12 -5.53 3.06
N PRO A 155 -27.13 -4.65 3.20
CA PRO A 155 -28.02 -4.29 2.08
C PRO A 155 -27.30 -3.68 0.88
N PHE A 156 -26.12 -3.08 1.10
CA PHE A 156 -25.30 -2.43 0.08
C PHE A 156 -24.17 -3.32 -0.45
N TRP A 157 -24.17 -4.61 -0.07
CA TRP A 157 -23.09 -5.51 -0.43
C TRP A 157 -23.16 -5.96 -1.90
N GLU A 158 -22.12 -5.63 -2.66
CA GLU A 158 -21.91 -6.05 -4.04
C GLU A 158 -21.34 -7.49 -4.11
N LYS A 159 -22.21 -8.46 -3.85
CA LYS A 159 -21.87 -9.90 -3.74
C LYS A 159 -21.09 -10.44 -4.93
N ASP A 160 -21.42 -10.01 -6.15
CA ASP A 160 -20.80 -10.54 -7.36
C ASP A 160 -19.31 -10.19 -7.46
N ILE A 161 -18.90 -9.05 -6.90
CA ILE A 161 -17.48 -8.66 -6.83
C ILE A 161 -16.72 -9.63 -5.93
N PHE A 162 -17.26 -9.96 -4.76
CA PHE A 162 -16.67 -10.94 -3.85
C PHE A 162 -16.55 -12.32 -4.49
N ILE A 163 -17.60 -12.78 -5.17
CA ILE A 163 -17.62 -14.08 -5.87
C ILE A 163 -16.57 -14.10 -6.98
N THR A 164 -16.46 -13.03 -7.77
CA THR A 164 -15.46 -12.91 -8.84
C THR A 164 -14.04 -12.96 -8.29
N LYS A 165 -13.77 -12.28 -7.15
CA LYS A 165 -12.46 -12.36 -6.49
C LYS A 165 -12.14 -13.80 -6.04
N LEU A 166 -13.12 -14.49 -5.46
CA LEU A 166 -12.96 -15.91 -5.08
C LEU A 166 -12.69 -16.81 -6.28
N GLU A 167 -13.40 -16.61 -7.40
CA GLU A 167 -13.18 -17.34 -8.64
C GLU A 167 -11.73 -17.16 -9.12
N ILE A 168 -11.27 -15.92 -9.23
CA ILE A 168 -9.91 -15.60 -9.68
C ILE A 168 -8.88 -16.27 -8.75
N LEU A 169 -9.04 -16.12 -7.43
CA LEU A 169 -8.12 -16.72 -6.48
C LEU A 169 -8.13 -18.25 -6.50
N SER A 170 -9.28 -18.87 -6.76
CA SER A 170 -9.39 -20.34 -6.88
C SER A 170 -8.55 -20.90 -8.04
N GLN A 171 -8.29 -20.10 -9.07
CA GLN A 171 -7.50 -20.51 -10.24
C GLN A 171 -5.98 -20.40 -10.02
N VAL A 172 -5.55 -19.59 -9.05
CA VAL A 172 -4.13 -19.35 -8.75
C VAL A 172 -3.67 -19.96 -7.43
N GLU A 173 -4.61 -20.50 -6.64
CA GLU A 173 -4.34 -21.21 -5.39
C GLU A 173 -3.29 -22.31 -5.61
N GLY A 174 -2.26 -22.35 -4.75
CA GLY A 174 -1.17 -23.32 -4.83
C GLY A 174 -0.08 -23.00 -5.86
N SER A 175 -0.20 -21.91 -6.61
CA SER A 175 0.90 -21.42 -7.45
C SER A 175 2.04 -20.82 -6.62
N SER A 176 3.25 -20.75 -7.19
CA SER A 176 4.44 -20.21 -6.50
C SER A 176 4.25 -18.79 -5.96
N ASP A 177 3.49 -17.98 -6.69
CA ASP A 177 3.31 -16.56 -6.41
C ASP A 177 2.25 -16.32 -5.32
N TYR A 178 1.47 -17.36 -4.95
CA TYR A 178 0.42 -17.35 -3.94
C TYR A 178 0.61 -18.47 -2.91
N GLY A 179 1.87 -18.92 -2.70
CA GLY A 179 2.20 -20.06 -1.85
C GLY A 179 1.94 -19.85 -0.36
N ASP A 180 1.75 -18.60 0.09
CA ASP A 180 1.42 -18.25 1.48
C ASP A 180 -0.09 -18.32 1.78
N MET A 181 -0.93 -18.49 0.76
CA MET A 181 -2.38 -18.50 0.88
C MET A 181 -2.89 -19.83 1.44
N ARG A 182 -3.28 -19.85 2.72
CA ARG A 182 -3.68 -21.05 3.47
C ARG A 182 -5.17 -21.15 3.78
N TRP A 183 -5.97 -20.17 3.41
CA TRP A 183 -7.41 -20.14 3.74
C TRP A 183 -8.29 -20.93 2.75
N GLY A 184 -7.77 -21.34 1.60
CA GLY A 184 -8.48 -22.19 0.65
C GLY A 184 -9.61 -21.51 -0.13
N PRO A 185 -9.34 -20.46 -0.95
CA PRO A 185 -10.37 -19.78 -1.74
C PRO A 185 -11.21 -20.70 -2.62
N SER A 186 -10.61 -21.73 -3.23
CA SER A 186 -11.32 -22.68 -4.09
C SER A 186 -12.46 -23.38 -3.36
N LYS A 187 -12.26 -23.76 -2.08
CA LYS A 187 -13.29 -24.39 -1.26
C LYS A 187 -14.51 -23.48 -1.09
N PHE A 188 -14.28 -22.21 -0.76
CA PHE A 188 -15.36 -21.24 -0.58
C PHE A 188 -16.08 -20.95 -1.89
N TYR A 189 -15.34 -20.86 -3.01
CA TYR A 189 -15.94 -20.67 -4.33
C TYR A 189 -16.84 -21.85 -4.73
N GLN A 190 -16.38 -23.09 -4.55
CA GLN A 190 -17.17 -24.29 -4.83
C GLN A 190 -18.42 -24.39 -3.93
N GLU A 191 -18.31 -23.97 -2.67
CA GLU A 191 -19.46 -23.92 -1.75
C GLU A 191 -20.53 -22.92 -2.23
N ILE A 192 -20.12 -21.76 -2.77
CA ILE A 192 -21.05 -20.79 -3.38
C ILE A 192 -21.73 -21.40 -4.62
N LEU A 193 -20.99 -22.09 -5.48
CA LEU A 193 -21.55 -22.74 -6.67
C LEU A 193 -22.54 -23.86 -6.32
N ALA A 194 -22.33 -24.55 -5.19
CA ALA A 194 -23.23 -25.56 -4.65
C ALA A 194 -24.48 -24.96 -3.96
N GLY A 195 -24.66 -23.63 -3.96
CA GLY A 195 -25.80 -22.96 -3.35
C GLY A 195 -25.66 -22.63 -1.86
N GLY A 196 -24.43 -22.61 -1.33
CA GLY A 196 -24.14 -22.22 0.05
C GLY A 196 -24.53 -20.77 0.37
N ASP A 197 -24.78 -20.48 1.65
CA ASP A 197 -25.11 -19.13 2.10
C ASP A 197 -23.90 -18.20 1.98
N ARG A 198 -24.01 -17.24 1.07
CA ARG A 198 -22.97 -16.26 0.77
C ARG A 198 -22.59 -15.41 1.97
N VAL A 199 -23.54 -15.06 2.85
CA VAL A 199 -23.25 -14.25 4.04
C VAL A 199 -22.45 -15.06 5.04
N ASP A 200 -22.82 -16.32 5.30
CA ASP A 200 -22.05 -17.21 6.16
C ASP A 200 -20.63 -17.45 5.63
N ILE A 201 -20.50 -17.71 4.33
CA ILE A 201 -19.22 -17.87 3.66
C ILE A 201 -18.36 -16.60 3.80
N ALA A 202 -18.93 -15.42 3.57
CA ALA A 202 -18.23 -14.16 3.74
C ALA A 202 -17.76 -13.95 5.18
N LYS A 203 -18.56 -14.31 6.21
CA LYS A 203 -18.14 -14.26 7.62
C LYS A 203 -16.93 -15.16 7.89
N ARG A 204 -16.92 -16.38 7.35
CA ARG A 204 -15.77 -17.29 7.48
C ARG A 204 -14.52 -16.73 6.81
N VAL A 205 -14.64 -16.20 5.59
CA VAL A 205 -13.52 -15.55 4.88
C VAL A 205 -13.02 -14.33 5.64
N TYR A 206 -13.92 -13.48 6.14
CA TYR A 206 -13.59 -12.30 6.95
C TYR A 206 -12.74 -12.68 8.16
N ASN A 207 -13.17 -13.70 8.90
CA ASN A 207 -12.48 -14.15 10.10
C ASN A 207 -11.07 -14.68 9.77
N MET A 208 -10.89 -15.37 8.63
CA MET A 208 -9.58 -15.85 8.20
C MET A 208 -8.64 -14.73 7.76
N LEU A 209 -9.13 -13.76 6.98
CA LEU A 209 -8.32 -12.64 6.48
C LEU A 209 -7.96 -11.64 7.58
N SER A 210 -8.87 -11.40 8.53
CA SER A 210 -8.67 -10.47 9.65
C SER A 210 -7.78 -11.04 10.77
N GLN A 211 -7.47 -12.34 10.74
CA GLN A 211 -6.71 -13.02 11.80
C GLN A 211 -5.26 -12.53 11.89
N VAL A 212 -4.84 -12.12 13.09
CA VAL A 212 -3.46 -11.64 13.35
C VAL A 212 -2.51 -12.78 13.70
N ARG A 213 -2.90 -13.66 14.63
CA ARG A 213 -2.04 -14.76 15.10
C ARG A 213 -2.08 -15.91 14.11
N ASN A 214 -0.94 -16.37 13.64
CA ASN A 214 -0.84 -17.43 12.61
C ASN A 214 -1.73 -17.11 11.39
N PRO A 215 -1.52 -15.97 10.72
CA PRO A 215 -2.47 -15.46 9.73
C PRO A 215 -2.59 -16.39 8.52
N TYR A 216 -3.80 -16.59 7.99
CA TYR A 216 -4.01 -17.50 6.85
C TYR A 216 -3.43 -17.01 5.52
N THR A 217 -3.02 -15.74 5.45
CA THR A 217 -2.34 -15.15 4.30
C THR A 217 -1.45 -14.02 4.79
N TRP A 218 -0.34 -13.78 4.11
CA TRP A 218 0.45 -12.56 4.30
C TRP A 218 -0.22 -11.38 3.61
N GLY A 219 0.27 -10.18 3.90
CA GLY A 219 -0.20 -8.97 3.23
C GLY A 219 0.16 -8.98 1.74
N SER A 220 -0.81 -8.66 0.89
CA SER A 220 -0.64 -8.67 -0.58
C SER A 220 -0.57 -7.26 -1.17
N TYR A 221 -0.35 -7.16 -2.49
CA TYR A 221 -0.48 -5.88 -3.20
C TYR A 221 -1.91 -5.33 -3.18
N GLU A 222 -2.93 -6.20 -3.12
CA GLU A 222 -4.32 -5.75 -2.99
C GLU A 222 -4.56 -5.10 -1.63
N ASP A 223 -3.89 -5.56 -0.58
CA ASP A 223 -3.96 -4.94 0.75
C ASP A 223 -3.31 -3.55 0.75
N ILE A 224 -2.17 -3.39 0.05
CA ILE A 224 -1.53 -2.07 -0.10
C ILE A 224 -2.46 -1.12 -0.84
N ASP A 225 -3.08 -1.57 -1.92
CA ASP A 225 -4.05 -0.78 -2.68
C ASP A 225 -5.27 -0.39 -1.83
N ALA A 226 -5.85 -1.35 -1.11
CA ALA A 226 -6.96 -1.12 -0.19
C ALA A 226 -6.61 -0.08 0.89
N LEU A 227 -5.43 -0.21 1.51
CA LEU A 227 -4.99 0.72 2.56
C LEU A 227 -4.65 2.10 1.99
N ALA A 228 -4.00 2.19 0.82
CA ALA A 228 -3.75 3.45 0.13
C ALA A 228 -5.08 4.18 -0.12
N HIS A 229 -6.07 3.45 -0.65
CA HIS A 229 -7.41 3.97 -0.91
C HIS A 229 -8.12 4.40 0.38
N VAL A 230 -8.30 3.52 1.36
CA VAL A 230 -9.08 3.77 2.58
C VAL A 230 -8.46 4.88 3.43
N LEU A 231 -7.14 4.89 3.59
CA LEU A 231 -6.41 5.90 4.37
C LEU A 231 -6.10 7.17 3.57
N ASN A 232 -6.49 7.21 2.30
CA ASN A 232 -6.27 8.31 1.36
C ASN A 232 -4.81 8.82 1.33
N LEU A 233 -3.88 7.91 1.17
CA LEU A 233 -2.45 8.19 1.10
C LEU A 233 -1.82 7.49 -0.13
N ASP A 234 -0.73 8.06 -0.64
CA ASP A 234 0.08 7.37 -1.64
C ASP A 234 1.02 6.40 -0.89
N ILE A 235 1.11 5.13 -1.32
CA ILE A 235 2.14 4.20 -0.84
C ILE A 235 3.18 3.99 -1.93
N MET A 236 4.43 4.32 -1.60
CA MET A 236 5.58 4.14 -2.47
C MET A 236 6.31 2.87 -2.07
N LEU A 237 6.27 1.86 -2.93
CA LEU A 237 6.92 0.57 -2.69
C LEU A 237 8.27 0.49 -3.42
N PHE A 238 9.36 0.51 -2.66
CA PHE A 238 10.72 0.38 -3.15
C PHE A 238 11.12 -1.10 -3.19
N TRP A 239 11.46 -1.60 -4.37
CA TRP A 239 11.83 -3.00 -4.57
C TRP A 239 13.29 -3.25 -4.21
N ASN A 240 13.64 -4.38 -3.59
CA ASN A 240 15.04 -4.71 -3.31
C ASN A 240 15.81 -5.15 -4.57
N THR A 241 15.11 -5.83 -5.50
CA THR A 241 15.71 -6.48 -6.69
C THR A 241 16.14 -5.49 -7.76
N ASP A 242 15.58 -4.29 -7.78
CA ASP A 242 15.85 -3.25 -8.77
C ASP A 242 15.65 -1.84 -8.17
N THR A 243 15.70 -0.81 -9.01
CA THR A 243 15.42 0.59 -8.61
C THR A 243 14.01 1.01 -9.03
N LYS A 244 13.05 0.07 -9.00
CA LYS A 244 11.66 0.34 -9.29
C LYS A 244 10.95 0.87 -8.05
N ILE A 245 10.11 1.87 -8.27
CA ILE A 245 9.17 2.39 -7.29
C ILE A 245 7.78 2.10 -7.84
N GLN A 246 7.02 1.27 -7.15
CA GLN A 246 5.61 1.05 -7.48
C GLN A 246 4.75 1.99 -6.65
N LEU A 247 3.82 2.68 -7.31
CA LEU A 247 2.91 3.62 -6.67
C LEU A 247 1.53 2.98 -6.49
N PHE A 248 1.08 2.92 -5.24
CA PHE A 248 -0.33 2.68 -4.91
C PHE A 248 -0.96 4.02 -4.54
N ARG A 249 -2.01 4.41 -5.26
CA ARG A 249 -2.60 5.75 -5.13
C ARG A 249 -3.75 5.72 -4.15
N GLY A 250 -3.83 6.72 -3.28
CA GLY A 250 -5.02 6.94 -2.49
C GLY A 250 -6.20 7.43 -3.33
N HIS A 251 -7.39 7.40 -2.76
CA HIS A 251 -8.61 7.76 -3.47
C HIS A 251 -8.74 9.29 -3.62
N ARG A 252 -8.25 9.86 -4.75
CA ARG A 252 -8.63 11.19 -5.30
C ARG A 252 -8.33 11.26 -6.80
N GLN A 253 -8.61 12.41 -7.44
CA GLN A 253 -8.29 12.62 -8.85
C GLN A 253 -6.82 12.29 -9.17
N PRO A 254 -6.51 11.78 -10.38
CA PRO A 254 -5.18 11.29 -10.75
C PRO A 254 -4.02 12.30 -10.60
N ARG A 255 -4.31 13.60 -10.50
CA ARG A 255 -3.31 14.68 -10.44
C ARG A 255 -3.11 15.27 -9.05
N GLU A 256 -3.91 14.86 -8.06
CA GLU A 256 -3.77 15.39 -6.71
C GLU A 256 -2.64 14.69 -5.95
N ARG A 257 -1.74 15.49 -5.38
CA ARG A 257 -0.67 15.00 -4.50
C ARG A 257 -1.26 14.63 -3.14
N ARG A 258 -0.88 13.47 -2.61
CA ARG A 258 -1.22 13.02 -1.26
C ARG A 258 0.03 12.81 -0.43
N SER A 259 -0.18 12.76 0.89
CA SER A 259 0.86 12.28 1.79
C SER A 259 1.33 10.91 1.34
N ALA A 260 2.65 10.70 1.34
CA ALA A 260 3.28 9.48 0.84
C ALA A 260 3.87 8.69 2.01
N LEU A 261 3.51 7.41 2.12
CA LEU A 261 4.09 6.43 3.03
C LEU A 261 5.05 5.53 2.23
N LEU A 262 6.24 5.26 2.78
CA LEU A 262 7.27 4.51 2.06
C LEU A 262 7.43 3.10 2.64
N LEU A 263 7.34 2.10 1.77
CA LEU A 263 7.59 0.69 2.08
C LEU A 263 8.79 0.15 1.31
N TYR A 264 9.49 -0.81 1.89
CA TYR A 264 10.58 -1.53 1.25
C TYR A 264 10.22 -3.01 1.12
N TYR A 265 10.30 -3.55 -0.10
CA TYR A 265 9.92 -4.93 -0.41
C TYR A 265 11.12 -5.81 -0.70
N THR A 266 11.23 -6.94 0.01
CA THR A 266 12.30 -7.92 -0.19
C THR A 266 11.74 -9.20 -0.80
N GLU A 267 11.96 -9.38 -2.10
CA GLU A 267 11.84 -10.63 -2.88
C GLU A 267 10.72 -11.59 -2.44
N MET A 268 9.45 -11.17 -2.50
CA MET A 268 8.31 -12.06 -2.23
C MET A 268 8.24 -12.64 -0.81
N VAL A 269 9.01 -12.11 0.14
CA VAL A 269 9.12 -12.68 1.50
C VAL A 269 8.81 -11.65 2.58
N HIS A 270 9.13 -10.37 2.38
CA HIS A 270 9.09 -9.42 3.48
C HIS A 270 8.82 -7.96 3.09
N PHE A 271 8.08 -7.27 3.96
CA PHE A 271 7.89 -5.83 3.95
C PHE A 271 8.57 -5.19 5.17
N ASP A 272 9.44 -4.22 4.91
CA ASP A 272 10.00 -3.31 5.90
C ASP A 272 9.42 -1.89 5.67
N GLY A 273 9.57 -0.99 6.64
CA GLY A 273 9.40 0.44 6.35
C GLY A 273 10.60 0.98 5.59
N ALA A 274 10.35 1.74 4.52
CA ALA A 274 11.40 2.46 3.80
C ALA A 274 11.60 3.85 4.42
N GLY A 275 12.82 4.36 4.35
CA GLY A 275 13.14 5.69 4.85
C GLY A 275 14.20 6.36 3.99
N LEU A 276 13.98 7.62 3.64
CA LEU A 276 14.92 8.40 2.84
C LEU A 276 15.70 9.36 3.73
N VAL A 277 17.02 9.38 3.53
CA VAL A 277 17.90 10.44 4.03
C VAL A 277 18.16 11.39 2.88
N SER A 278 17.87 12.68 3.06
CA SER A 278 18.29 13.75 2.16
C SER A 278 19.58 14.38 2.66
N ASP A 279 20.30 15.05 1.75
CA ASP A 279 21.49 15.84 2.07
C ASP A 279 22.53 15.05 2.86
N ILE A 280 22.88 13.85 2.36
CA ILE A 280 23.76 12.88 3.03
C ILE A 280 25.14 13.43 3.42
N THR A 281 25.55 14.56 2.85
CA THR A 281 26.82 15.27 3.10
C THR A 281 26.75 16.31 4.21
N VAL A 282 25.54 16.68 4.69
CA VAL A 282 25.36 17.72 5.71
C VAL A 282 25.54 17.14 7.12
N SER A 283 26.11 17.97 8.00
CA SER A 283 26.25 17.73 9.43
C SER A 283 25.57 18.87 10.20
N PRO A 284 24.58 18.60 11.07
CA PRO A 284 24.07 17.29 11.43
C PRO A 284 23.26 16.61 10.31
N PRO A 285 23.13 15.28 10.32
CA PRO A 285 22.36 14.55 9.32
C PRO A 285 20.87 14.94 9.36
N VAL A 286 20.24 15.03 8.19
CA VAL A 286 18.77 15.14 8.11
C VAL A 286 18.13 13.82 8.59
N PRO A 287 17.09 13.87 9.43
CA PRO A 287 16.38 12.68 9.89
C PRO A 287 15.88 11.80 8.73
N ILE A 288 15.92 10.48 8.92
CA ILE A 288 15.29 9.52 7.99
C ILE A 288 13.78 9.78 7.97
N ARG A 289 13.20 9.87 6.76
CA ARG A 289 11.76 10.03 6.58
C ARG A 289 11.12 8.85 5.86
N SER A 290 10.12 8.23 6.49
CA SER A 290 9.24 7.18 5.95
C SER A 290 7.87 7.68 5.56
N MET A 291 7.55 8.91 5.92
CA MET A 291 6.31 9.57 5.55
C MET A 291 6.56 11.02 5.17
N TYR A 292 5.82 11.47 4.17
CA TYR A 292 5.91 12.80 3.59
C TYR A 292 4.51 13.40 3.47
N SER A 293 4.41 14.71 3.65
CA SER A 293 3.21 15.44 3.23
C SER A 293 3.14 15.53 1.71
N ALA A 294 1.97 15.86 1.17
CA ALA A 294 1.70 15.93 -0.27
C ALA A 294 2.78 16.65 -1.09
N ASN A 295 3.31 17.75 -0.57
CA ASN A 295 4.23 18.63 -1.29
C ASN A 295 5.70 18.45 -0.91
N THR A 296 6.03 17.53 -0.01
CA THR A 296 7.41 17.37 0.49
C THR A 296 8.11 16.11 -0.02
N PHE A 297 7.37 15.17 -0.62
CA PHE A 297 7.97 14.00 -1.25
C PHE A 297 8.81 14.42 -2.48
N PRO A 298 10.05 13.91 -2.66
CA PRO A 298 10.91 14.33 -3.77
C PRO A 298 10.29 14.12 -5.15
N ASP A 299 10.22 15.19 -5.94
CA ASP A 299 9.53 15.17 -7.25
C ASP A 299 10.15 14.18 -8.24
N PHE A 300 11.46 13.99 -8.23
CA PHE A 300 12.10 13.01 -9.12
C PHE A 300 11.68 11.56 -8.79
N LEU A 301 11.51 11.23 -7.50
CA LEU A 301 11.01 9.90 -7.10
C LEU A 301 9.54 9.74 -7.47
N ARG A 302 8.75 10.81 -7.35
CA ARG A 302 7.35 10.83 -7.79
C ARG A 302 7.24 10.60 -9.30
N ALA A 303 8.11 11.22 -10.10
CA ALA A 303 8.14 11.05 -11.55
C ALA A 303 8.55 9.64 -11.99
N LEU A 304 9.32 8.93 -11.16
CA LEU A 304 9.75 7.55 -11.42
C LEU A 304 8.73 6.50 -10.94
N SER A 305 7.81 6.90 -10.06
CA SER A 305 6.83 5.99 -9.48
C SER A 305 5.72 5.68 -10.48
N THR A 306 5.51 4.40 -10.76
CA THR A 306 4.53 3.89 -11.74
C THR A 306 3.40 3.16 -11.07
#